data_AF-B1J801-F1
#
_entry.id   AF-B1J801-F1
#
_cell.length_a   1.000
_cell.length_b   1.000
_cell.length_c   1.000
_cell.angle_alpha   90.00
_cell.angle_beta   90.00
_cell.angle_gamma   90.00
#
_symmetry.space_group_name_H-M   'P 1'
#
loop_
_entity.id
_entity.type
_entity.pdbx_description
1 polymer ?
#
loop_
_entity_poly.entity_id
_entity_poly.type
_entity_poly.pdbx_seq_one_letter_code
_entity_poly.pdbx_strand_id
1 'polypeptide(L)'
;MENQREHFGLSRREMLIFLGAMAWATTRRAQAAPTPFDTELAQAIASNDLSFTGADREKFMVYPGDQPRSQGGYRGHPSDRQISTSARSLIVACEVTSEANYRSKLQSPIWPGGESGVTIGIGYDLGYTTAANFRSDWARLLPEPTVVRLARCCGTKGRPASQKTRELRDDKVGWTESNTQFDAYLRYVVGQTEDTFKNCSHLHLDSFGALVSLIYNRGASLSRTSDRRREMREIYALMRDRDFGAIPTKFRDMKRLWKDDPQARGLLKRRELEALLFEQGLKA
;
A
#
# COMPACT_ATOMS: atom_id res chain seq x y z
N MET A 1 65.04 47.22 -24.63
CA MET A 1 64.83 46.61 -23.31
C MET A 1 63.59 47.25 -22.73
N GLU A 2 62.71 46.45 -22.10
CA GLU A 2 61.36 46.79 -21.65
C GLU A 2 60.36 47.11 -22.80
N ASN A 3 59.08 46.74 -22.80
CA ASN A 3 58.22 46.05 -21.84
C ASN A 3 56.96 45.64 -22.64
N GLN A 4 56.74 44.36 -22.95
CA GLN A 4 55.43 43.91 -23.44
C GLN A 4 54.52 43.64 -22.25
N ARG A 5 53.63 44.60 -21.98
CA ARG A 5 52.42 44.37 -21.21
C ARG A 5 51.40 43.71 -22.13
N GLU A 6 51.04 42.46 -21.86
CA GLU A 6 49.69 41.99 -22.19
C GLU A 6 49.04 41.41 -20.94
N HIS A 7 47.99 42.11 -20.52
CA HIS A 7 47.07 41.71 -19.47
C HIS A 7 46.29 40.47 -19.92
N PHE A 8 46.59 39.31 -19.33
CA PHE A 8 45.66 38.17 -19.32
C PHE A 8 44.54 38.45 -18.31
N GLY A 9 43.54 39.22 -18.74
CA GLY A 9 42.26 39.31 -18.04
C GLY A 9 41.35 38.16 -18.51
N LEU A 10 41.13 37.17 -17.65
CA LEU A 10 40.12 36.13 -17.85
C LEU A 10 38.75 36.77 -18.14
N SER A 11 38.04 36.26 -19.15
CA SER A 11 36.73 36.79 -19.52
C SER A 11 35.68 36.45 -18.46
N ARG A 12 34.61 37.25 -18.34
CA ARG A 12 33.45 36.98 -17.44
C ARG A 12 32.80 35.59 -17.66
N ARG A 13 33.10 34.90 -18.77
CA ARG A 13 32.66 33.52 -19.02
C ARG A 13 33.55 32.47 -18.38
N GLU A 14 34.82 32.77 -18.09
CA GLU A 14 35.75 31.84 -17.42
C GLU A 14 35.68 31.96 -15.89
N MET A 15 35.29 33.12 -15.37
CA MET A 15 35.00 33.32 -13.94
C MET A 15 33.74 32.57 -13.45
N LEU A 16 32.84 32.17 -14.37
CA LEU A 16 31.63 31.40 -14.06
C LEU A 16 31.85 29.89 -14.02
N ILE A 17 33.02 29.39 -14.43
CA ILE A 17 33.35 27.96 -14.39
C ILE A 17 34.10 27.59 -13.09
N PHE A 18 34.73 28.55 -12.41
CA PHE A 18 35.48 28.30 -11.17
C PHE A 18 34.74 28.63 -9.86
N LEU A 19 33.58 29.30 -9.91
CA LEU A 19 32.68 29.45 -8.75
C LEU A 19 31.61 28.33 -8.65
N GLY A 20 31.55 27.45 -9.64
CA GLY A 20 30.66 26.27 -9.64
C GLY A 20 31.26 25.00 -9.03
N ALA A 21 32.57 24.98 -8.75
CA ALA A 21 33.28 23.79 -8.28
C ALA A 21 33.50 23.72 -6.75
N MET A 22 33.05 24.72 -6.00
CA MET A 22 33.17 24.76 -4.53
C MET A 22 31.86 25.21 -3.86
N ALA A 23 30.76 24.53 -4.16
CA ALA A 23 29.53 24.61 -3.34
C ALA A 23 28.69 23.32 -3.33
N TRP A 24 29.21 22.22 -3.88
CA TRP A 24 28.60 20.90 -3.72
C TRP A 24 29.43 20.09 -2.73
N ALA A 25 29.68 20.66 -1.55
CA ALA A 25 29.72 19.86 -0.35
C ALA A 25 28.28 19.39 -0.10
N THR A 26 27.83 18.46 -0.95
CA THR A 26 26.69 17.62 -0.63
C THR A 26 27.09 16.92 0.64
N THR A 27 26.42 17.28 1.73
CA THR A 27 26.32 16.42 2.89
C THR A 27 25.67 15.14 2.36
N ARG A 28 26.49 14.20 1.86
CA ARG A 28 26.11 12.79 1.77
C ARG A 28 25.89 12.38 3.21
N ARG A 29 24.69 12.62 3.71
CA ARG A 29 24.16 11.84 4.82
C ARG A 29 24.33 10.41 4.34
N ALA A 30 25.22 9.66 4.97
CA ALA A 30 25.42 8.26 4.62
C ALA A 30 24.03 7.62 4.67
N GLN A 31 23.46 7.30 3.50
CA GLN A 31 22.21 6.56 3.43
C GLN A 31 22.54 5.24 4.13
N ALA A 32 21.82 4.92 5.21
CA ALA A 32 21.97 3.63 5.86
C ALA A 32 21.86 2.53 4.79
N ALA A 33 22.66 1.46 4.94
CA ALA A 33 22.58 0.35 4.00
C ALA A 33 21.12 -0.15 3.92
N PRO A 34 20.62 -0.47 2.72
CA PRO A 34 19.24 -0.92 2.55
C PRO A 34 18.99 -2.14 3.43
N THR A 35 17.85 -2.16 4.13
CA THR A 35 17.49 -3.32 4.95
C THR A 35 17.15 -4.52 4.05
N PRO A 36 17.06 -5.74 4.61
CA PRO A 36 16.52 -6.89 3.87
C PRO A 36 15.13 -6.61 3.30
N PHE A 37 14.28 -5.88 4.03
CA PHE A 37 12.97 -5.45 3.55
C PHE A 37 13.08 -4.50 2.34
N ASP A 38 13.93 -3.47 2.41
CA ASP A 38 14.10 -2.51 1.32
C ASP A 38 14.57 -3.20 0.04
N THR A 39 15.52 -4.14 0.19
CA THR A 39 16.07 -4.93 -0.91
C THR A 39 15.00 -5.81 -1.55
N GLU A 40 14.25 -6.55 -0.74
CA GLU A 40 13.20 -7.45 -1.23
C GLU A 40 12.04 -6.68 -1.88
N LEU A 41 11.65 -5.52 -1.32
CA LEU A 41 10.58 -4.70 -1.89
C LEU A 41 10.99 -4.14 -3.25
N ALA A 42 12.22 -3.62 -3.36
CA ALA A 42 12.74 -3.12 -4.63
C ALA A 42 12.78 -4.22 -5.69
N GLN A 43 13.22 -5.43 -5.33
CA GLN A 43 13.22 -6.58 -6.23
C GLN A 43 11.80 -6.96 -6.67
N ALA A 44 10.85 -7.04 -5.73
CA ALA A 44 9.45 -7.39 -6.03
C ALA A 44 8.76 -6.39 -6.97
N ILE A 45 9.10 -5.10 -6.85
CA ILE A 45 8.62 -4.05 -7.75
C ILE A 45 9.27 -4.21 -9.14
N ALA A 46 10.58 -4.46 -9.20
CA ALA A 46 11.31 -4.60 -10.45
C ALA A 46 10.92 -5.85 -11.25
N SER A 47 10.66 -6.97 -10.57
CA SER A 47 10.20 -8.22 -11.18
C SER A 47 8.71 -8.22 -11.52
N ASN A 48 7.96 -7.19 -11.11
CA ASN A 48 6.52 -7.09 -11.23
C ASN A 48 5.77 -8.26 -10.53
N ASP A 49 6.40 -8.91 -9.55
CA ASP A 49 5.82 -10.03 -8.79
C ASP A 49 4.57 -9.63 -8.01
N LEU A 50 4.47 -8.35 -7.62
CA LEU A 50 3.32 -7.81 -6.88
C LEU A 50 2.06 -7.64 -7.75
N SER A 51 2.20 -7.66 -9.07
CA SER A 51 1.06 -7.48 -9.99
C SER A 51 0.20 -8.74 -10.19
N PHE A 52 0.66 -9.91 -9.75
CA PHE A 52 -0.07 -11.16 -9.89
C PHE A 52 -1.11 -11.28 -8.77
N THR A 53 -2.35 -10.88 -9.07
CA THR A 53 -3.43 -10.71 -8.09
C THR A 53 -4.26 -11.97 -7.85
N GLY A 54 -3.64 -12.96 -7.19
CA GLY A 54 -4.41 -13.82 -6.28
C GLY A 54 -5.07 -13.03 -5.15
N ALA A 55 -4.69 -11.76 -4.95
CA ALA A 55 -5.16 -10.84 -3.91
C ALA A 55 -6.66 -10.54 -3.96
N ASP A 56 -7.29 -10.53 -5.14
CA ASP A 56 -8.73 -10.32 -5.26
C ASP A 56 -9.49 -11.44 -4.53
N ARG A 57 -9.01 -12.68 -4.60
CA ARG A 57 -9.61 -13.82 -3.90
C ARG A 57 -9.62 -13.62 -2.38
N GLU A 58 -8.57 -13.08 -1.79
CA GLU A 58 -8.49 -12.89 -0.32
C GLU A 58 -9.34 -11.73 0.20
N LYS A 59 -9.37 -10.61 -0.55
CA LYS A 59 -10.15 -9.42 -0.17
C LYS A 59 -11.65 -9.71 -0.13
N PHE A 60 -12.15 -10.61 -0.99
CA PHE A 60 -13.59 -10.92 -1.08
C PHE A 60 -14.04 -12.15 -0.27
N MET A 61 -13.14 -12.94 0.33
CA MET A 61 -13.50 -14.10 1.15
C MET A 61 -14.09 -13.72 2.51
N VAL A 62 -15.40 -13.49 2.64
CA VAL A 62 -16.08 -13.18 3.91
C VAL A 62 -16.26 -14.45 4.76
N TYR A 63 -15.88 -14.43 6.05
CA TYR A 63 -16.22 -15.50 7.00
C TYR A 63 -17.39 -15.04 7.90
N PRO A 64 -18.15 -15.97 8.52
CA PRO A 64 -19.23 -15.60 9.44
C PRO A 64 -18.76 -14.60 10.51
N GLY A 65 -19.43 -13.46 10.61
CA GLY A 65 -19.08 -12.35 11.51
C GLY A 65 -18.17 -11.26 10.91
N ASP A 66 -17.68 -11.42 9.68
CA ASP A 66 -16.87 -10.40 9.01
C ASP A 66 -17.71 -9.40 8.21
N GLN A 67 -17.30 -8.13 8.25
CA GLN A 67 -17.81 -7.10 7.35
C GLN A 67 -17.17 -7.22 5.95
N PRO A 68 -17.85 -6.74 4.88
CA PRO A 68 -17.25 -6.64 3.55
C PRO A 68 -15.95 -5.81 3.59
N ARG A 69 -14.88 -6.34 2.99
CA ARG A 69 -13.50 -5.89 3.29
C ARG A 69 -12.84 -5.03 2.22
N SER A 70 -13.53 -4.72 1.13
CA SER A 70 -12.95 -3.84 0.13
C SER A 70 -13.01 -2.39 0.60
N GLN A 71 -11.97 -1.64 0.22
CA GLN A 71 -11.88 -0.22 0.50
C GLN A 71 -13.10 0.50 -0.07
N GLY A 72 -13.79 1.25 0.80
CA GLY A 72 -15.11 1.85 0.55
C GLY A 72 -16.25 1.23 1.37
N GLY A 73 -16.14 -0.03 1.81
CA GLY A 73 -17.18 -0.73 2.58
C GLY A 73 -16.99 -0.69 4.10
N TYR A 74 -15.78 -0.94 4.58
CA TYR A 74 -15.51 -0.95 6.03
C TYR A 74 -15.37 0.47 6.59
N ARG A 75 -16.14 0.77 7.65
CA ARG A 75 -16.12 2.02 8.41
C ARG A 75 -16.19 1.77 9.92
N GLY A 76 -15.30 0.94 10.45
CA GLY A 76 -15.18 0.71 11.89
C GLY A 76 -14.59 1.90 12.64
N HIS A 77 -14.03 1.66 13.82
CA HIS A 77 -13.33 2.70 14.58
C HIS A 77 -12.01 3.08 13.87
N PRO A 78 -11.80 4.35 13.46
CA PRO A 78 -10.51 4.79 12.96
C PRO A 78 -9.54 5.04 14.12
N SER A 79 -8.25 4.77 13.88
CA SER A 79 -7.18 5.08 14.82
C SER A 79 -6.22 6.12 14.24
N ASP A 80 -5.63 6.95 15.12
CA ASP A 80 -4.58 7.91 14.80
C ASP A 80 -3.17 7.33 14.99
N ARG A 81 -3.06 6.07 15.41
CA ARG A 81 -1.77 5.39 15.54
C ARG A 81 -1.09 5.34 14.18
N GLN A 82 0.15 5.82 14.15
CA GLN A 82 0.95 5.81 12.93
C GLN A 82 1.47 4.40 12.62
N ILE A 83 1.76 4.17 11.34
CA ILE A 83 2.63 3.09 10.86
C ILE A 83 3.85 3.71 10.20
N SER A 84 4.91 2.94 10.02
CA SER A 84 6.11 3.46 9.36
C SER A 84 5.88 3.75 7.88
N THR A 85 6.75 4.59 7.30
CA THR A 85 6.79 4.82 5.86
C THR A 85 7.01 3.51 5.09
N SER A 86 7.84 2.60 5.59
CA SER A 86 8.08 1.28 4.98
C SER A 86 6.81 0.44 4.94
N ALA A 87 6.02 0.43 6.02
CA ALA A 87 4.73 -0.27 6.04
C ALA A 87 3.71 0.33 5.07
N ARG A 88 3.61 1.66 5.01
CA ARG A 88 2.75 2.33 4.02
C ARG A 88 3.17 1.98 2.60
N SER A 89 4.47 2.06 2.30
CA SER A 89 5.04 1.72 1.00
C SER A 89 4.77 0.27 0.61
N LEU A 90 4.87 -0.67 1.55
CA LEU A 90 4.51 -2.08 1.31
C LEU A 90 3.06 -2.22 0.86
N ILE A 91 2.11 -1.62 1.59
CA ILE A 91 0.69 -1.79 1.27
C ILE A 91 0.38 -1.15 -0.09
N VAL A 92 0.86 0.06 -0.35
CA VAL A 92 0.69 0.74 -1.65
C VAL A 92 1.32 -0.07 -2.78
N ALA A 93 2.54 -0.59 -2.61
CA ALA A 93 3.19 -1.42 -3.62
C ALA A 93 2.41 -2.71 -3.90
N CYS A 94 1.79 -3.32 -2.89
CA CYS A 94 0.92 -4.48 -3.11
C CYS A 94 -0.36 -4.15 -3.88
N GLU A 95 -0.83 -2.90 -3.83
CA GLU A 95 -2.06 -2.46 -4.50
C GLU A 95 -1.80 -2.00 -5.93
N VAL A 96 -0.72 -1.25 -6.15
CA VAL A 96 -0.49 -0.55 -7.43
C VAL A 96 0.94 -0.72 -7.97
N THR A 97 1.76 -1.54 -7.32
CA THR A 97 3.19 -1.79 -7.63
C THR A 97 4.10 -0.58 -7.44
N SER A 98 3.83 0.54 -8.13
CA SER A 98 4.60 1.77 -8.02
C SER A 98 3.79 2.98 -8.49
N GLU A 99 4.23 4.19 -8.14
CA GLU A 99 3.65 5.43 -8.67
C GLU A 99 3.72 5.50 -10.20
N ALA A 100 4.84 5.07 -10.79
CA ALA A 100 5.01 5.02 -12.24
C ALA A 100 3.99 4.09 -12.91
N ASN A 101 3.74 2.91 -12.32
CA ASN A 101 2.70 2.00 -12.79
C ASN A 101 1.31 2.62 -12.63
N TYR A 102 1.03 3.27 -11.49
CA TYR A 102 -0.24 3.96 -11.28
C TYR A 102 -0.51 5.03 -12.34
N ARG A 103 0.45 5.94 -12.53
CA ARG A 103 0.33 7.06 -13.48
C ARG A 103 0.17 6.59 -14.92
N SER A 104 0.78 5.46 -15.29
CA SER A 104 0.71 4.94 -16.65
C SER A 104 -0.52 4.08 -16.93
N LYS A 105 -1.04 3.34 -15.93
CA LYS A 105 -2.06 2.29 -16.18
C LYS A 105 -3.30 2.35 -15.30
N LEU A 106 -3.27 3.00 -14.14
CA LEU A 106 -4.32 2.87 -13.11
C LEU A 106 -5.03 4.18 -12.76
N GLN A 107 -4.74 5.28 -13.47
CA GLN A 107 -5.45 6.55 -13.25
C GLN A 107 -6.93 6.47 -13.65
N SER A 108 -7.24 5.73 -14.72
CA SER A 108 -8.62 5.52 -15.15
C SER A 108 -9.29 4.45 -14.28
N PRO A 109 -10.59 4.56 -13.99
CA PRO A 109 -11.36 3.52 -13.33
C PRO A 109 -11.22 2.17 -14.05
N ILE A 110 -11.07 1.10 -13.28
CA ILE A 110 -10.89 -0.27 -13.78
C ILE A 110 -11.93 -1.23 -13.19
N TRP A 111 -12.01 -2.44 -13.74
CA TRP A 111 -12.69 -3.56 -13.11
C TRP A 111 -11.70 -4.73 -13.04
N PRO A 112 -11.24 -5.13 -11.83
CA PRO A 112 -10.20 -6.14 -11.68
C PRO A 112 -10.71 -7.56 -11.90
N GLY A 113 -12.03 -7.80 -11.85
CA GLY A 113 -12.64 -9.11 -12.10
C GLY A 113 -13.55 -9.59 -10.98
N GLY A 114 -14.13 -10.79 -11.15
CA GLY A 114 -14.93 -11.47 -10.12
C GLY A 114 -16.14 -10.67 -9.66
N GLU A 115 -16.35 -10.59 -8.33
CA GLU A 115 -17.43 -9.83 -7.70
C GLU A 115 -17.05 -8.37 -7.39
N SER A 116 -15.92 -7.89 -7.89
CA SER A 116 -15.50 -6.50 -7.70
C SER A 116 -16.45 -5.53 -8.42
N GLY A 117 -16.56 -4.32 -7.89
CA GLY A 117 -17.17 -3.19 -8.57
C GLY A 117 -16.18 -2.43 -9.46
N VAL A 118 -16.57 -1.23 -9.88
CA VAL A 118 -15.62 -0.29 -10.51
C VAL A 118 -14.64 0.16 -9.43
N THR A 119 -13.35 -0.02 -9.68
CA THR A 119 -12.27 0.32 -8.75
C THR A 119 -11.53 1.56 -9.23
N ILE A 120 -11.30 2.49 -8.31
CA ILE A 120 -10.58 3.75 -8.54
C ILE A 120 -9.47 3.95 -7.51
N GLY A 121 -8.53 4.84 -7.81
CA GLY A 121 -7.44 5.16 -6.90
C GLY A 121 -6.65 3.93 -6.46
N ILE A 122 -6.17 3.95 -5.22
CA ILE A 122 -5.48 2.80 -4.62
C ILE A 122 -6.54 1.90 -3.99
N GLY A 123 -7.07 0.96 -4.78
CA GLY A 123 -7.90 -0.15 -4.28
C GLY A 123 -9.34 0.18 -3.87
N TYR A 124 -9.84 1.40 -4.09
CA TYR A 124 -11.20 1.81 -3.70
C TYR A 124 -12.26 1.21 -4.61
N ASP A 125 -13.05 0.27 -4.09
CA ASP A 125 -14.06 -0.47 -4.85
C ASP A 125 -15.46 0.14 -4.65
N LEU A 126 -15.98 0.77 -5.71
CA LEU A 126 -17.30 1.42 -5.69
C LEU A 126 -18.43 0.40 -5.48
N GLY A 127 -18.25 -0.86 -5.85
CA GLY A 127 -19.25 -1.89 -5.69
C GLY A 127 -19.60 -2.20 -4.23
N TYR A 128 -18.73 -1.83 -3.29
CA TYR A 128 -18.90 -2.13 -1.87
C TYR A 128 -19.08 -0.90 -1.00
N THR A 129 -19.28 0.27 -1.60
CA THR A 129 -19.63 1.50 -0.87
C THR A 129 -21.02 2.01 -1.24
N THR A 130 -21.58 2.86 -0.39
CA THR A 130 -22.78 3.63 -0.71
C THR A 130 -22.39 4.94 -1.39
N ALA A 131 -23.31 5.51 -2.16
CA ALA A 131 -23.06 6.77 -2.84
C ALA A 131 -22.83 7.94 -1.83
N ALA A 132 -23.41 7.87 -0.64
CA ALA A 132 -23.17 8.84 0.44
C ALA A 132 -21.74 8.73 0.99
N ASN A 133 -21.30 7.50 1.30
CA ASN A 133 -19.94 7.22 1.75
C ASN A 133 -18.91 7.65 0.70
N PHE A 134 -19.13 7.28 -0.55
CA PHE A 134 -18.27 7.69 -1.66
C PHE A 134 -18.12 9.21 -1.76
N ARG A 135 -19.23 9.97 -1.68
CA ARG A 135 -19.17 11.44 -1.71
C ARG A 135 -18.41 12.01 -0.51
N SER A 136 -18.60 11.44 0.68
CA SER A 136 -17.83 11.84 1.86
C SER A 136 -16.32 11.66 1.66
N ASP A 137 -15.91 10.59 0.98
CA ASP A 137 -14.50 10.26 0.79
C ASP A 137 -13.86 11.07 -0.34
N TRP A 138 -14.61 11.38 -1.41
CA TRP A 138 -14.05 11.83 -2.68
C TRP A 138 -14.49 13.23 -3.14
N ALA A 139 -15.58 13.81 -2.60
CA ALA A 139 -16.12 15.07 -3.15
C ALA A 139 -15.16 16.26 -3.02
N ARG A 140 -14.26 16.24 -2.04
CA ARG A 140 -13.22 17.28 -1.87
C ARG A 140 -11.93 16.99 -2.66
N LEU A 141 -11.82 15.80 -3.25
CA LEU A 141 -10.63 15.34 -3.95
C LEU A 141 -10.79 15.35 -5.47
N LEU A 142 -12.02 15.25 -5.98
CA LEU A 142 -12.31 15.11 -7.40
C LEU A 142 -13.25 16.22 -7.90
N PRO A 143 -13.21 16.57 -9.20
CA PRO A 143 -14.18 17.47 -9.80
C PRO A 143 -15.62 16.94 -9.65
N GLU A 144 -16.57 17.83 -9.35
CA GLU A 144 -17.97 17.46 -9.13
C GLU A 144 -18.58 16.62 -10.27
N PRO A 145 -18.34 16.89 -11.58
CA PRO A 145 -18.86 16.04 -12.64
C PRO A 145 -18.35 14.59 -12.57
N THR A 146 -17.08 14.41 -12.17
CA THR A 146 -16.46 13.09 -11.99
C THR A 146 -17.09 12.36 -10.80
N VAL A 147 -17.29 13.07 -9.67
CA VAL A 147 -17.96 12.52 -8.49
C VAL A 147 -19.38 12.06 -8.82
N VAL A 148 -20.16 12.89 -9.55
CA VAL A 148 -21.52 12.54 -9.96
C VAL A 148 -21.56 11.27 -10.82
N ARG A 149 -20.63 11.12 -11.77
CA ARG A 149 -20.55 9.92 -12.63
C ARG A 149 -20.17 8.68 -11.85
N LEU A 150 -19.07 8.75 -11.08
CA LEU A 150 -18.57 7.61 -10.29
C LEU A 150 -19.58 7.16 -9.22
N ALA A 151 -20.32 8.08 -8.61
CA ALA A 151 -21.35 7.75 -7.62
C ALA A 151 -22.46 6.82 -8.17
N ARG A 152 -22.72 6.81 -9.49
CA ARG A 152 -23.69 5.91 -10.15
C ARG A 152 -23.22 4.45 -10.24
N CYS A 153 -21.95 4.21 -9.93
CA CYS A 153 -21.37 2.86 -9.88
C CYS A 153 -21.40 2.27 -8.47
N CYS A 154 -21.73 3.09 -7.45
CA CYS A 154 -21.79 2.62 -6.07
C CYS A 154 -22.77 1.45 -5.91
N GLY A 155 -22.34 0.39 -5.23
CA GLY A 155 -23.15 -0.82 -5.03
C GLY A 155 -23.26 -1.75 -6.25
N THR A 156 -22.71 -1.37 -7.42
CA THR A 156 -22.72 -2.22 -8.62
C THR A 156 -21.49 -3.13 -8.61
N LYS A 157 -21.69 -4.45 -8.75
CA LYS A 157 -20.63 -5.48 -8.71
C LYS A 157 -20.65 -6.36 -9.95
N GLY A 158 -19.59 -7.13 -10.16
CA GLY A 158 -19.53 -8.18 -11.17
C GLY A 158 -19.58 -7.67 -12.61
N ARG A 159 -20.16 -8.47 -13.52
CA ARG A 159 -20.28 -8.10 -14.94
C ARG A 159 -20.96 -6.75 -15.18
N PRO A 160 -22.03 -6.36 -14.47
CA PRO A 160 -22.59 -5.01 -14.58
C PRO A 160 -21.59 -3.90 -14.30
N ALA A 161 -20.66 -4.08 -13.35
CA ALA A 161 -19.63 -3.09 -13.06
C ALA A 161 -18.62 -2.99 -14.22
N SER A 162 -18.18 -4.13 -14.77
CA SER A 162 -17.28 -4.19 -15.93
C SER A 162 -17.81 -3.42 -17.15
N GLN A 163 -19.12 -3.48 -17.40
CA GLN A 163 -19.76 -2.77 -18.51
C GLN A 163 -19.67 -1.25 -18.32
N LYS A 164 -19.94 -0.76 -17.10
CA LYS A 164 -19.85 0.67 -16.75
C LYS A 164 -18.44 1.24 -16.86
N THR A 165 -17.40 0.43 -16.61
CA THR A 165 -15.99 0.90 -16.64
C THR A 165 -15.59 1.51 -17.98
N ARG A 166 -16.16 1.04 -19.10
CA ARG A 166 -15.82 1.55 -20.44
C ARG A 166 -16.18 3.02 -20.65
N GLU A 167 -17.25 3.48 -20.01
CA GLU A 167 -17.77 4.85 -20.12
C GLU A 167 -17.04 5.82 -19.19
N LEU A 168 -16.24 5.31 -18.26
CA LEU A 168 -15.59 6.09 -17.21
C LEU A 168 -14.10 6.31 -17.48
N ARG A 169 -13.58 6.00 -18.67
CA ARG A 169 -12.13 6.06 -18.93
C ARG A 169 -11.53 7.46 -18.72
N ASP A 170 -12.33 8.49 -18.93
CA ASP A 170 -11.92 9.89 -18.77
C ASP A 170 -12.07 10.39 -17.33
N ASP A 171 -12.72 9.63 -16.44
CA ASP A 171 -12.87 9.91 -15.01
C ASP A 171 -11.60 9.61 -14.21
N LYS A 172 -10.47 10.17 -14.65
CA LYS A 172 -9.16 9.90 -14.07
C LYS A 172 -9.06 10.38 -12.62
N VAL A 173 -8.48 9.54 -11.77
CA VAL A 173 -8.13 9.86 -10.39
C VAL A 173 -6.60 10.01 -10.31
N GLY A 174 -6.14 11.17 -9.88
CA GLY A 174 -4.71 11.46 -9.78
C GLY A 174 -4.03 10.72 -8.62
N TRP A 175 -2.70 10.67 -8.67
CA TRP A 175 -1.88 9.98 -7.66
C TRP A 175 -2.03 10.63 -6.28
N THR A 176 -2.02 11.96 -6.23
CA THR A 176 -2.14 12.73 -5.00
C THR A 176 -3.47 12.49 -4.31
N GLU A 177 -4.57 12.59 -5.07
CA GLU A 177 -5.94 12.37 -4.59
C GLU A 177 -6.10 10.93 -4.07
N SER A 178 -5.54 9.97 -4.79
CA SER A 178 -5.57 8.56 -4.40
C SER A 178 -4.82 8.28 -3.10
N ASN A 179 -3.65 8.89 -2.91
CA ASN A 179 -2.89 8.74 -1.67
C ASN A 179 -3.60 9.40 -0.49
N THR A 180 -4.14 10.60 -0.67
CA THR A 180 -4.94 11.29 0.36
C THR A 180 -6.12 10.44 0.81
N GLN A 181 -6.86 9.86 -0.14
CA GLN A 181 -7.98 8.98 0.19
C GLN A 181 -7.51 7.69 0.85
N PHE A 182 -6.45 7.07 0.33
CA PHE A 182 -5.88 5.84 0.87
C PHE A 182 -5.43 6.01 2.33
N ASP A 183 -4.75 7.10 2.67
CA ASP A 183 -4.31 7.40 4.04
C ASP A 183 -5.50 7.60 4.99
N ALA A 184 -6.55 8.29 4.53
CA ALA A 184 -7.78 8.44 5.30
C ALA A 184 -8.45 7.07 5.57
N TYR A 185 -8.47 6.17 4.58
CA TYR A 185 -9.00 4.83 4.75
C TYR A 185 -8.13 3.96 5.66
N LEU A 186 -6.80 4.07 5.54
CA LEU A 186 -5.85 3.25 6.28
C LEU A 186 -6.03 3.35 7.80
N ARG A 187 -6.47 4.51 8.30
CA ARG A 187 -6.82 4.71 9.71
C ARG A 187 -7.87 3.74 10.24
N TYR A 188 -8.84 3.33 9.42
CA TYR A 188 -9.82 2.31 9.80
C TYR A 188 -9.18 0.92 9.90
N VAL A 189 -8.24 0.61 9.01
CA VAL A 189 -7.51 -0.67 9.04
C VAL A 189 -6.56 -0.73 10.23
N VAL A 190 -5.94 0.40 10.59
CA VAL A 190 -5.15 0.55 11.83
C VAL A 190 -6.03 0.26 13.05
N GLY A 191 -7.20 0.90 13.17
CA GLY A 191 -8.11 0.65 14.29
C GLY A 191 -8.57 -0.81 14.34
N GLN A 192 -8.93 -1.39 13.20
CA GLN A 192 -9.28 -2.81 13.11
C GLN A 192 -8.11 -3.73 13.55
N THR A 193 -6.86 -3.33 13.28
CA THR A 193 -5.68 -4.09 13.71
C THR A 193 -5.51 -4.04 15.22
N GLU A 194 -5.70 -2.88 15.85
CA GLU A 194 -5.66 -2.73 17.30
C GLU A 194 -6.81 -3.46 18.01
N ASP A 195 -8.00 -3.48 17.41
CA ASP A 195 -9.13 -4.27 17.91
C ASP A 195 -8.86 -5.77 17.83
N THR A 196 -8.13 -6.21 16.80
CA THR A 196 -7.82 -7.62 16.57
C THR A 196 -6.70 -8.12 17.46
N PHE A 197 -5.58 -7.41 17.55
CA PHE A 197 -4.37 -7.88 18.22
C PHE A 197 -4.09 -7.12 19.51
N LYS A 198 -3.86 -7.86 20.60
CA LYS A 198 -3.46 -7.27 21.89
C LYS A 198 -2.00 -6.82 21.88
N ASN A 199 -1.64 -5.95 22.81
CA ASN A 199 -0.26 -5.47 23.01
C ASN A 199 0.36 -4.74 21.80
N CYS A 200 -0.46 -4.21 20.86
CA CYS A 200 0.04 -3.43 19.72
C CYS A 200 0.92 -2.23 20.14
N SER A 201 0.66 -1.64 21.31
CA SER A 201 1.47 -0.55 21.89
C SER A 201 2.93 -0.89 22.14
N HIS A 202 3.28 -2.17 22.26
CA HIS A 202 4.65 -2.62 22.51
C HIS A 202 5.46 -2.84 21.21
N LEU A 203 4.84 -2.71 20.05
CA LEU A 203 5.51 -2.89 18.76
C LEU A 203 6.05 -1.58 18.20
N HIS A 204 7.25 -1.64 17.61
CA HIS A 204 7.75 -0.62 16.71
C HIS A 204 6.79 -0.41 15.53
N LEU A 205 6.83 0.77 14.91
CA LEU A 205 5.93 1.15 13.82
C LEU A 205 6.03 0.22 12.59
N ASP A 206 7.21 -0.38 12.35
CA ASP A 206 7.40 -1.38 11.30
C ASP A 206 6.67 -2.69 11.61
N SER A 207 6.87 -3.25 12.81
CA SER A 207 6.22 -4.50 13.24
C SER A 207 4.71 -4.36 13.32
N PHE A 208 4.23 -3.24 13.87
CA PHE A 208 2.81 -2.92 13.86
C PHE A 208 2.29 -2.74 12.42
N GLY A 209 3.02 -2.03 11.57
CA GLY A 209 2.67 -1.84 10.17
C GLY A 209 2.58 -3.13 9.34
N ALA A 210 3.39 -4.14 9.64
CA ALA A 210 3.27 -5.47 9.05
C ALA A 210 1.95 -6.16 9.42
N LEU A 211 1.48 -6.03 10.67
CA LEU A 211 0.15 -6.50 11.09
C LEU A 211 -0.97 -5.71 10.38
N VAL A 212 -0.82 -4.39 10.22
CA VAL A 212 -1.78 -3.57 9.48
C VAL A 212 -1.87 -4.03 8.01
N SER A 213 -0.74 -4.33 7.37
CA SER A 213 -0.74 -4.91 6.02
C SER A 213 -1.46 -6.27 5.97
N LEU A 214 -1.30 -7.11 7.00
CA LEU A 214 -1.99 -8.39 7.09
C LEU A 214 -3.50 -8.21 7.17
N ILE A 215 -3.97 -7.32 8.05
CA ILE A 215 -5.39 -7.00 8.21
C ILE A 215 -5.94 -6.36 6.94
N TYR A 216 -5.21 -5.44 6.31
CA TYR A 216 -5.60 -4.87 5.02
C TYR A 216 -5.87 -5.97 3.98
N ASN A 217 -5.01 -6.97 3.90
CA ASN A 217 -5.11 -8.02 2.89
C ASN A 217 -6.14 -9.10 3.21
N ARG A 218 -6.16 -9.58 4.45
CA ARG A 218 -6.92 -10.76 4.85
C ARG A 218 -8.12 -10.41 5.72
N GLY A 219 -8.20 -9.22 6.29
CA GLY A 219 -9.18 -8.87 7.32
C GLY A 219 -8.94 -9.54 8.67
N ALA A 220 -9.67 -9.05 9.68
CA ALA A 220 -9.56 -9.38 11.11
C ALA A 220 -10.03 -10.77 11.55
N SER A 221 -10.65 -11.55 10.67
CA SER A 221 -11.30 -12.80 11.08
C SER A 221 -10.34 -13.78 11.76
N LEU A 222 -10.70 -14.22 12.96
CA LEU A 222 -10.04 -15.29 13.72
C LEU A 222 -10.89 -16.57 13.76
N SER A 223 -11.75 -16.78 12.75
CA SER A 223 -12.66 -17.92 12.67
C SER A 223 -11.94 -19.24 13.00
N ARG A 224 -12.50 -20.01 13.94
CA ARG A 224 -11.97 -21.32 14.37
C ARG A 224 -12.31 -22.45 13.42
N THR A 225 -13.33 -22.27 12.58
CA THR A 225 -13.82 -23.29 11.64
C THR A 225 -13.12 -23.24 10.28
N SER A 226 -12.29 -22.21 10.04
CA SER A 226 -11.49 -22.09 8.82
C SER A 226 -10.02 -22.38 9.08
N ASP A 227 -9.48 -23.42 8.42
CA ASP A 227 -8.04 -23.73 8.47
C ASP A 227 -7.20 -22.61 7.84
N ARG A 228 -7.76 -21.86 6.89
CA ARG A 228 -7.10 -20.70 6.26
C ARG A 228 -6.83 -19.55 7.23
N ARG A 229 -7.44 -19.57 8.42
CA ARG A 229 -7.23 -18.60 9.50
C ARG A 229 -6.28 -19.09 10.58
N ARG A 230 -5.65 -20.25 10.42
CA ARG A 230 -4.76 -20.82 11.44
C ARG A 230 -3.63 -19.87 11.84
N GLU A 231 -2.83 -19.41 10.90
CA GLU A 231 -1.69 -18.53 11.21
C GLU A 231 -2.14 -17.16 11.74
N MET A 232 -3.33 -16.66 11.37
CA MET A 232 -3.91 -15.45 11.98
C MET A 232 -4.19 -15.66 13.48
N ARG A 233 -4.72 -16.84 13.85
CA ARG A 233 -4.98 -17.19 15.26
C ARG A 233 -3.69 -17.42 16.04
N GLU A 234 -2.68 -18.00 15.40
CA GLU A 234 -1.35 -18.16 16.01
C GLU A 234 -0.70 -16.81 16.27
N ILE A 235 -0.73 -15.87 15.30
CA ILE A 235 -0.27 -14.48 15.51
C ILE A 235 -1.06 -13.81 16.64
N TYR A 236 -2.37 -14.01 16.72
CA TYR A 236 -3.18 -13.50 17.82
C TYR A 236 -2.71 -14.01 19.19
N ALA A 237 -2.43 -15.31 19.31
CA ALA A 237 -1.92 -15.89 20.55
C ALA A 237 -0.52 -15.34 20.91
N LEU A 238 0.40 -15.27 19.94
CA LEU A 238 1.73 -14.70 20.13
C LEU A 238 1.69 -13.24 20.56
N MET A 239 0.80 -12.43 19.96
CA MET A 239 0.57 -11.04 20.36
C MET A 239 0.04 -10.93 21.79
N ARG A 240 -0.91 -11.79 22.19
CA ARG A 240 -1.43 -11.85 23.57
C ARG A 240 -0.31 -12.19 24.55
N ASP A 241 0.51 -13.18 24.22
CA ASP A 241 1.57 -13.72 25.09
C ASP A 241 2.87 -12.91 25.03
N ARG A 242 2.91 -11.86 24.20
CA ARG A 242 4.07 -10.98 23.93
C ARG A 242 5.29 -11.71 23.38
N ASP A 243 5.08 -12.88 22.77
CA ASP A 243 6.11 -13.59 22.01
C ASP A 243 6.20 -13.03 20.59
N PHE A 244 6.66 -11.78 20.49
CA PHE A 244 6.74 -11.08 19.21
C PHE A 244 7.79 -11.70 18.28
N GLY A 245 8.82 -12.33 18.84
CA GLY A 245 9.92 -12.93 18.10
C GLY A 245 9.48 -14.09 17.18
N ALA A 246 8.40 -14.79 17.53
CA ALA A 246 7.87 -15.90 16.73
C ALA A 246 6.91 -15.46 15.60
N ILE A 247 6.46 -14.21 15.58
CA ILE A 247 5.46 -13.71 14.62
C ILE A 247 5.95 -13.75 13.15
N PRO A 248 7.20 -13.36 12.81
CA PRO A 248 7.69 -13.43 11.42
C PRO A 248 7.58 -14.83 10.81
N THR A 249 7.81 -15.88 11.59
CA THR A 249 7.64 -17.26 11.13
C THR A 249 6.19 -17.55 10.74
N LYS A 250 5.20 -17.04 11.49
CA LYS A 250 3.78 -17.23 11.16
C LYS A 250 3.37 -16.54 9.87
N PHE A 251 3.94 -15.38 9.56
CA PHE A 251 3.77 -14.75 8.25
C PHE A 251 4.26 -15.67 7.12
N ARG A 252 5.45 -16.25 7.26
CA ARG A 252 6.04 -17.16 6.26
C ARG A 252 5.27 -18.48 6.16
N ASP A 253 4.86 -19.08 7.27
CA ASP A 253 4.05 -20.31 7.29
C ASP A 253 2.72 -20.13 6.54
N MET A 254 2.14 -18.93 6.62
CA MET A 254 0.88 -18.60 5.94
C MET A 254 0.98 -18.70 4.41
N LYS A 255 2.19 -18.68 3.84
CA LYS A 255 2.43 -18.89 2.40
C LYS A 255 1.90 -20.22 1.89
N ARG A 256 1.76 -21.23 2.76
CA ARG A 256 1.17 -22.53 2.41
C ARG A 256 -0.21 -22.43 1.73
N LEU A 257 -0.95 -21.33 1.96
CA LEU A 257 -2.28 -21.12 1.40
C LEU A 257 -2.25 -20.92 -0.13
N TRP A 258 -1.07 -20.56 -0.65
CA TRP A 258 -0.90 -20.09 -2.03
C TRP A 258 0.32 -20.69 -2.73
N LYS A 259 1.11 -21.51 -2.04
CA LYS A 259 2.38 -22.04 -2.55
C LYS A 259 2.21 -22.82 -3.87
N ASP A 260 1.05 -23.43 -4.07
CA ASP A 260 0.73 -24.25 -5.24
C ASP A 260 -0.12 -23.49 -6.29
N ASP A 261 -0.36 -22.17 -6.10
CA ASP A 261 -1.09 -21.31 -7.02
C ASP A 261 -0.13 -20.32 -7.74
N PRO A 262 0.19 -20.56 -9.03
CA PRO A 262 1.07 -19.68 -9.81
C PRO A 262 0.58 -18.24 -9.94
N GLN A 263 -0.73 -17.99 -9.76
CA GLN A 263 -1.35 -16.66 -9.81
C GLN A 263 -1.27 -15.93 -8.46
N ALA A 264 -0.87 -16.61 -7.39
CA ALA A 264 -0.77 -16.04 -6.05
C ALA A 264 0.66 -15.66 -5.64
N ARG A 265 1.58 -15.56 -6.61
CA ARG A 265 2.97 -15.13 -6.39
C ARG A 265 3.07 -13.80 -5.63
N GLY A 266 2.21 -12.83 -5.95
CA GLY A 266 2.15 -11.56 -5.22
C GLY A 266 1.80 -11.72 -3.74
N LEU A 267 0.95 -12.70 -3.39
CA LEU A 267 0.61 -13.01 -1.99
C LEU A 267 1.76 -13.67 -1.25
N LEU A 268 2.48 -14.59 -1.90
CA LEU A 268 3.69 -15.20 -1.34
C LEU A 268 4.75 -14.14 -1.04
N LYS A 269 4.96 -13.21 -1.98
CA LYS A 269 5.91 -12.10 -1.82
C LYS A 269 5.48 -11.15 -0.71
N ARG A 270 4.18 -10.78 -0.65
CA ARG A 270 3.63 -9.94 0.41
C ARG A 270 3.86 -10.53 1.80
N ARG A 271 3.65 -11.84 1.99
CA ARG A 271 3.92 -12.50 3.28
C ARG A 271 5.40 -12.47 3.66
N GLU A 272 6.32 -12.57 2.70
CA GLU A 272 7.75 -12.41 3.00
C GLU A 272 8.07 -10.98 3.42
N LEU A 273 7.59 -10.00 2.66
CA LEU A 273 7.81 -8.59 2.96
C LEU A 273 7.24 -8.20 4.32
N GLU A 274 6.07 -8.71 4.71
CA GLU A 274 5.52 -8.50 6.05
C GLU A 274 6.38 -9.13 7.14
N ALA A 275 6.94 -10.33 6.92
CA ALA A 275 7.85 -10.96 7.85
C ALA A 275 9.14 -10.14 8.04
N LEU A 276 9.77 -9.72 6.93
CA LEU A 276 10.99 -8.91 6.93
C LEU A 276 10.76 -7.55 7.59
N LEU A 277 9.63 -6.91 7.30
CA LEU A 277 9.25 -5.64 7.93
C LEU A 277 9.03 -5.81 9.43
N PHE A 278 8.41 -6.92 9.85
CA PHE A 278 8.23 -7.21 11.27
C PHE A 278 9.58 -7.42 11.96
N GLU A 279 10.49 -8.18 11.36
CA GLU A 279 11.86 -8.40 11.85
C GLU A 279 12.67 -7.11 11.91
N GLN A 280 12.47 -6.19 10.97
CA GLN A 280 13.09 -4.87 11.00
C GLN A 280 12.66 -4.12 12.27
N GLY A 281 11.37 -4.08 12.57
CA GLY A 281 10.87 -3.42 13.78
C GLY A 281 11.26 -4.09 15.09
N LEU A 282 11.56 -5.40 15.10
CA LEU A 282 12.10 -6.08 16.29
C LEU A 282 13.55 -5.68 16.61
N LYS A 283 14.29 -5.13 15.64
CA LYS A 283 15.69 -4.70 15.78
C LYS A 283 15.85 -3.20 16.03
N ALA A 284 14.74 -2.45 16.00
CA ALA A 284 14.71 -0.99 16.08
C ALA A 284 14.81 -0.48 17.53
#